data_AF-A0A8R2QRP3-F1
#
_entry.id   AF-A0A8R2QRP3-F1
#
_cell.length_a   1.000
_cell.length_b   1.000
_cell.length_c   1.000
_cell.angle_alpha   90.00
_cell.angle_beta   90.00
_cell.angle_gamma   90.00
#
_symmetry.space_group_name_H-M   'P 1'
#
loop_
_entity.id
_entity.type
_entity.pdbx_description
1 polymer ?
#
loop_
_entity_poly.entity_id
_entity_poly.type
_entity_poly.pdbx_seq_one_letter_code
_entity_poly.pdbx_strand_id
1 'polypeptide(L)'
;MLYNDFMLEIGMTSTGATLLNATNSICMAIAGFLTDPLLKLMSMRKLAFAAAIIFDIGFFGVFFANSALQFFILNGVMQGLSLGVIFTLTFSILNDYFVEKRLFALSLVQTIVAIISLVTPILLKWSLAYYGFRGTMLILTGITMQNFFSVCLMQPAKWHFKRIEVCSENVISEKESLMAVNEKEDNESNVPNLIPKDVENATPAQKSYESSLPEHTKVNGLKKIFQSIIDISVCKQMISTGAGIGTSLALFTNLVYLLFIPQALYDINWDQNSVAFALSLYAFGDLVTRMFLLCASRWLHNVGSQELYIGGLVVGLLSRLGMEWTPNKIVKLVCITLMGISHCTINVLAFILVGESVSPEKYTSAIGFLLLLVGVFFLTLGPAVGAVRDITNSYTVAFYVLSSIFAIVILFWTIELYYKKSKHKREMSSRSRQVNLK
;
A
#
# COMPACT_ATOMS: atom_id res chain seq x y z
N MET A 1 24.19 5.82 16.24
CA MET A 1 23.09 6.24 15.34
C MET A 1 23.53 7.48 14.57
N LEU A 2 23.03 7.69 13.35
CA LEU A 2 23.46 8.78 12.47
C LEU A 2 23.24 10.20 13.06
N TYR A 3 22.39 10.33 14.07
CA TYR A 3 22.02 11.59 14.72
C TYR A 3 22.43 11.69 16.20
N ASN A 4 23.36 10.85 16.66
CA ASN A 4 23.62 10.70 18.09
C ASN A 4 23.98 12.02 18.79
N ASP A 5 24.76 12.88 18.11
CA ASP A 5 25.22 14.13 18.70
C ASP A 5 24.09 15.14 18.87
N PHE A 6 23.19 15.25 17.87
CA PHE A 6 22.01 16.11 17.97
C PHE A 6 20.99 15.57 19.00
N MET A 7 20.83 14.25 19.05
CA MET A 7 19.96 13.59 20.04
C MET A 7 20.39 13.93 21.47
N LEU A 8 21.70 13.94 21.72
CA LEU A 8 22.27 14.37 23.00
C LEU A 8 22.06 15.89 23.23
N GLU A 9 22.21 16.72 22.19
CA GLU A 9 21.98 18.18 22.26
C GLU A 9 20.55 18.53 22.71
N ILE A 10 19.53 17.83 22.18
CA ILE A 10 18.12 18.07 22.52
C ILE A 10 17.65 17.28 23.76
N GLY A 11 18.54 16.53 24.41
CA GLY A 11 18.23 15.72 25.60
C GLY A 11 17.36 14.49 25.30
N MET A 12 17.37 13.97 24.07
CA MET A 12 16.56 12.82 23.69
C MET A 12 17.30 11.51 23.97
N THR A 13 16.68 10.66 24.80
CA THR A 13 17.18 9.33 25.14
C THR A 13 16.99 8.34 23.99
N SER A 14 17.67 7.19 24.06
CA SER A 14 17.47 6.07 23.12
C SER A 14 16.01 5.59 23.08
N THR A 15 15.33 5.57 24.24
CA THR A 15 13.89 5.28 24.34
C THR A 15 13.05 6.32 23.58
N GLY A 16 13.44 7.60 23.65
CA GLY A 16 12.80 8.67 22.88
C GLY A 16 12.93 8.48 21.36
N ALA A 17 14.08 8.01 20.87
CA ALA A 17 14.28 7.69 19.45
C ALA A 17 13.35 6.56 18.97
N THR A 18 13.21 5.50 19.78
CA THR A 18 12.32 4.38 19.47
C THR A 18 10.86 4.82 19.47
N LEU A 19 10.48 5.63 20.46
CA LEU A 19 9.13 6.20 20.56
C LEU A 19 8.80 7.09 19.36
N LEU A 20 9.76 7.90 18.89
CA LEU A 20 9.59 8.73 17.70
C LEU A 20 9.23 7.91 16.46
N ASN A 21 9.98 6.83 16.19
CA ASN A 21 9.70 5.94 15.05
C ASN A 21 8.34 5.26 15.17
N ALA A 22 7.97 4.84 16.38
CA ALA A 22 6.65 4.27 16.66
C ALA A 22 5.55 5.30 16.39
N THR A 23 5.69 6.53 16.90
CA THR A 23 4.73 7.60 16.68
C THR A 23 4.58 7.95 15.20
N ASN A 24 5.68 8.08 14.46
CA ASN A 24 5.63 8.31 13.02
C ASN A 24 4.83 7.21 12.31
N SER A 25 5.11 5.95 12.63
CA SER A 25 4.41 4.79 12.05
C SER A 25 2.91 4.78 12.37
N ILE A 26 2.51 5.13 13.59
CA ILE A 26 1.11 5.23 13.99
C ILE A 26 0.42 6.37 13.25
N CYS A 27 1.04 7.55 13.20
CA CYS A 27 0.51 8.70 12.48
C CYS A 27 0.33 8.39 10.99
N MET A 28 1.29 7.70 10.38
CA MET A 28 1.20 7.22 9.00
C MET A 28 0.02 6.25 8.80
N ALA A 29 -0.14 5.28 9.70
CA ALA A 29 -1.23 4.31 9.63
C ALA A 29 -2.62 4.98 9.76
N ILE A 30 -2.77 5.89 10.73
CA ILE A 30 -4.02 6.63 10.96
C ILE A 30 -4.33 7.54 9.76
N ALA A 31 -3.35 8.31 9.29
CA ALA A 31 -3.59 9.24 8.19
C ALA A 31 -3.85 8.51 6.86
N GLY A 32 -3.19 7.38 6.62
CA GLY A 32 -3.50 6.50 5.49
C GLY A 32 -4.96 6.04 5.53
N PHE A 33 -5.43 5.57 6.69
CA PHE A 33 -6.84 5.18 6.87
C PHE A 33 -7.82 6.34 6.65
N LEU A 34 -7.50 7.54 7.13
CA LEU A 34 -8.33 8.73 7.00
C LEU A 34 -8.32 9.36 5.60
N THR A 35 -7.50 8.85 4.67
CA THR A 35 -7.35 9.43 3.33
C THR A 35 -8.65 9.36 2.50
N ASP A 36 -9.33 8.22 2.47
CA ASP A 36 -10.58 8.08 1.69
C ASP A 36 -11.71 9.01 2.19
N PRO A 37 -11.98 9.11 3.51
CA PRO A 37 -12.92 10.10 4.04
C PRO A 37 -12.54 11.54 3.70
N LEU A 38 -11.25 11.88 3.74
CA LEU A 38 -10.77 13.22 3.36
C LEU A 38 -11.02 13.53 1.89
N LEU A 39 -10.90 12.54 0.99
CA LEU A 39 -11.22 12.69 -0.43
C LEU A 39 -12.71 12.97 -0.71
N LYS A 40 -13.61 12.62 0.21
CA LYS A 40 -15.04 12.98 0.12
C LYS A 40 -15.28 14.46 0.44
N LEU A 41 -14.38 15.08 1.21
CA LEU A 41 -14.47 16.49 1.62
C LEU A 41 -13.72 17.42 0.66
N MET A 42 -12.62 16.96 0.06
CA MET A 42 -11.78 17.76 -0.81
C MET A 42 -11.25 16.94 -1.99
N SER A 43 -11.03 17.61 -3.13
CA SER A 43 -10.43 16.96 -4.30
C SER A 43 -9.05 16.40 -4.00
N MET A 44 -8.68 15.31 -4.69
CA MET A 44 -7.39 14.63 -4.58
C MET A 44 -6.16 15.55 -4.66
N ARG A 45 -6.14 16.53 -5.58
CA ARG A 45 -5.05 17.52 -5.70
C ARG A 45 -4.91 18.40 -4.47
N LYS A 46 -6.03 18.92 -3.95
CA LYS A 46 -6.05 19.77 -2.74
C LYS A 46 -5.55 19.00 -1.53
N LEU A 47 -5.94 17.73 -1.39
CA LEU A 47 -5.48 16.86 -0.30
C LEU A 47 -3.98 16.58 -0.42
N ALA A 48 -3.49 16.22 -1.61
CA ALA A 48 -2.07 15.99 -1.85
C ALA A 48 -1.23 17.24 -1.59
N PHE A 49 -1.70 18.42 -2.01
CA PHE A 49 -1.04 19.70 -1.77
C PHE A 49 -0.98 20.03 -0.27
N ALA A 50 -2.08 19.85 0.46
CA ALA A 50 -2.11 20.06 1.90
C ALA A 50 -1.15 19.11 2.64
N ALA A 51 -1.11 17.83 2.23
CA ALA A 51 -0.17 16.88 2.81
C ALA A 51 1.29 17.26 2.51
N ALA A 52 1.62 17.68 1.28
CA ALA A 52 2.96 18.14 0.93
C ALA A 52 3.42 19.34 1.78
N ILE A 53 2.53 20.34 1.99
CA ILE A 53 2.81 21.47 2.90
C ILE A 53 3.14 20.98 4.30
N ILE A 54 2.31 20.10 4.87
CA ILE A 54 2.54 19.57 6.23
C ILE A 54 3.87 18.81 6.30
N PHE A 55 4.23 18.06 5.25
CA PHE A 55 5.50 17.33 5.17
C PHE A 55 6.69 18.28 5.20
N ASP A 56 6.68 19.30 4.33
CA ASP A 56 7.80 20.22 4.17
C ASP A 56 7.93 21.16 5.37
N ILE A 57 6.82 21.58 6.00
CA ILE A 57 6.87 22.28 7.30
C ILE A 57 7.47 21.37 8.37
N GLY A 58 7.15 20.08 8.37
CA GLY A 58 7.73 19.11 9.29
C GLY A 58 9.24 18.96 9.10
N PHE A 59 9.74 18.92 7.86
CA PHE A 59 11.17 18.86 7.56
C PHE A 59 11.90 20.17 7.87
N PHE A 60 11.36 21.30 7.39
CA PHE A 60 11.93 22.62 7.59
C PHE A 60 11.94 23.02 9.07
N GLY A 61 10.86 22.71 9.79
CA GLY A 61 10.73 23.06 11.20
C GLY A 61 11.78 22.38 12.08
N VAL A 62 12.25 21.18 11.71
CA VAL A 62 13.28 20.45 12.48
C VAL A 62 14.59 21.23 12.56
N PHE A 63 14.90 22.08 11.56
CA PHE A 63 16.06 22.97 11.60
C PHE A 63 16.06 23.88 12.85
N PHE A 64 14.87 24.31 13.30
CA PHE A 64 14.71 25.19 14.47
C PHE A 64 14.45 24.43 15.78
N ALA A 65 14.41 23.09 15.74
CA ALA A 65 14.10 22.29 16.92
C ALA A 65 15.25 22.33 17.93
N ASN A 66 15.00 22.94 19.08
CA ASN A 66 15.95 22.99 20.21
C ASN A 66 15.46 22.16 21.41
N SER A 67 14.38 21.40 21.24
CA SER A 67 13.78 20.56 22.28
C SER A 67 13.32 19.23 21.69
N ALA A 68 13.46 18.16 22.48
CA ALA A 68 12.95 16.83 22.12
C ALA A 68 11.46 16.84 21.75
N LEU A 69 10.63 17.65 22.44
CA LEU A 69 9.19 17.75 22.15
C LEU A 69 8.94 18.38 20.77
N GLN A 70 9.64 19.46 20.44
CA GLN A 70 9.53 20.10 19.12
C GLN A 70 9.93 19.12 18.02
N PHE A 71 11.06 18.42 18.20
CA PHE A 71 11.50 17.39 17.25
C PHE A 71 10.47 16.26 17.10
N PHE A 72 9.84 15.84 18.19
CA PHE A 72 8.82 14.80 18.20
C PHE A 72 7.55 15.19 17.44
N ILE A 73 7.06 16.41 17.63
CA ILE A 73 5.88 16.90 16.90
C ILE A 73 6.17 17.03 15.41
N LEU A 74 7.31 17.62 15.05
CA LEU A 74 7.67 17.91 13.66
C LEU A 74 8.01 16.63 12.87
N ASN A 75 8.88 15.78 13.40
CA ASN A 75 9.36 14.57 12.71
C ASN A 75 8.45 13.35 12.96
N GLY A 76 7.87 13.22 14.16
CA GLY A 76 6.97 12.12 14.48
C GLY A 76 5.58 12.36 13.90
N VAL A 77 4.90 13.39 14.37
CA VAL A 77 3.47 13.60 14.09
C VAL A 77 3.23 14.20 12.70
N MET A 78 3.82 15.36 12.40
CA MET A 78 3.53 16.07 11.14
C MET A 78 4.00 15.28 9.91
N GLN A 79 5.25 14.84 9.90
CA GLN A 79 5.78 14.04 8.80
C GLN A 79 5.06 12.69 8.68
N GLY A 80 4.76 12.00 9.79
CA GLY A 80 4.03 10.73 9.78
C GLY A 80 2.62 10.86 9.21
N LEU A 81 1.83 11.86 9.65
CA LEU A 81 0.49 12.11 9.12
C LEU A 81 0.53 12.39 7.61
N SER A 82 1.46 13.24 7.18
CA SER A 82 1.58 13.54 5.75
C SER A 82 2.00 12.33 4.92
N LEU A 83 2.97 11.55 5.39
CA LEU A 83 3.45 10.36 4.69
C LEU A 83 2.31 9.35 4.46
N GLY A 84 1.43 9.16 5.44
CA GLY A 84 0.27 8.28 5.30
C GLY A 84 -0.70 8.70 4.20
N VAL A 85 -0.97 9.99 4.08
CA VAL A 85 -1.84 10.54 3.02
C VAL A 85 -1.16 10.43 1.66
N ILE A 86 0.08 10.93 1.52
CA ILE A 86 0.82 10.93 0.25
C ILE A 86 1.00 9.50 -0.27
N PHE A 87 1.34 8.56 0.61
CA PHE A 87 1.50 7.15 0.25
C PHE A 87 0.19 6.59 -0.31
N THR A 88 -0.92 6.72 0.43
CA THR A 88 -2.23 6.21 0.00
C THR A 88 -2.69 6.83 -1.33
N LEU A 89 -2.51 8.14 -1.52
CA LEU A 89 -2.87 8.84 -2.76
C LEU A 89 -2.04 8.37 -3.96
N THR A 90 -0.75 8.12 -3.77
CA THR A 90 0.15 7.69 -4.84
C THR A 90 -0.31 6.36 -5.44
N PHE A 91 -0.62 5.37 -4.59
CA PHE A 91 -1.14 4.08 -5.07
C PHE A 91 -2.52 4.23 -5.69
N SER A 92 -3.40 5.02 -5.08
CA SER A 92 -4.75 5.29 -5.60
C SER A 92 -4.71 5.81 -7.04
N ILE A 93 -3.87 6.82 -7.30
CA ILE A 93 -3.70 7.40 -8.64
C ILE A 93 -3.12 6.39 -9.63
N LEU A 94 -2.10 5.63 -9.23
CA LEU A 94 -1.52 4.62 -10.12
C LEU A 94 -2.55 3.56 -10.51
N ASN A 95 -3.42 3.15 -9.59
CA ASN A 95 -4.48 2.19 -9.84
C ASN A 95 -5.60 2.74 -10.75
N ASP A 96 -5.89 4.05 -10.65
CA ASP A 96 -6.86 4.74 -11.49
C ASP A 96 -6.35 4.97 -12.92
N TYR A 97 -5.06 5.31 -13.07
CA TYR A 97 -4.45 5.57 -14.38
C TYR A 97 -4.15 4.29 -15.16
N PHE A 98 -3.61 3.28 -14.48
CA PHE A 98 -3.18 2.05 -15.11
C PHE A 98 -4.10 0.93 -14.65
N VAL A 99 -5.02 0.50 -15.51
CA VAL A 99 -5.93 -0.62 -15.21
C VAL A 99 -5.33 -1.94 -15.69
N GLU A 100 -4.91 -2.02 -16.95
CA GLU A 100 -4.32 -3.25 -17.52
C GLU A 100 -2.84 -3.42 -17.16
N LYS A 101 -2.09 -2.32 -17.06
CA LYS A 101 -0.63 -2.31 -16.86
C LYS A 101 -0.24 -1.96 -15.42
N ARG A 102 -1.08 -2.32 -14.44
CA ARG A 102 -0.86 -2.04 -12.99
C ARG A 102 0.51 -2.49 -12.51
N LEU A 103 0.86 -3.74 -12.80
CA LEU A 103 2.15 -4.31 -12.41
C LEU A 103 3.34 -3.54 -12.97
N PHE A 104 3.27 -3.12 -14.24
CA PHE A 104 4.32 -2.31 -14.88
C PHE A 104 4.46 -0.94 -14.20
N ALA A 105 3.36 -0.21 -14.03
CA ALA A 105 3.40 1.12 -13.45
C ALA A 105 3.88 1.11 -11.99
N LEU A 106 3.36 0.17 -11.19
CA LEU A 106 3.76 0.03 -9.78
C LEU A 106 5.22 -0.40 -9.65
N SER A 107 5.68 -1.39 -10.43
CA SER A 107 7.09 -1.80 -10.40
C SER A 107 8.04 -0.69 -10.84
N LEU A 108 7.67 0.15 -11.81
CA LEU A 108 8.47 1.30 -12.24
C LEU A 108 8.65 2.30 -11.09
N VAL A 109 7.54 2.76 -10.51
CA VAL A 109 7.56 3.73 -9.39
C VAL A 109 8.33 3.15 -8.20
N GLN A 110 8.08 1.89 -7.87
CA GLN A 110 8.75 1.19 -6.78
C GLN A 110 10.25 0.97 -7.03
N THR A 111 10.69 0.80 -8.28
CA THR A 111 12.13 0.75 -8.57
C THR A 111 12.79 2.10 -8.32
N ILE A 112 12.16 3.19 -8.76
CA ILE A 112 12.69 4.55 -8.54
C ILE A 112 12.83 4.81 -7.03
N VAL A 113 11.82 4.45 -6.23
CA VAL A 113 11.88 4.55 -4.77
C VAL A 113 13.04 3.74 -4.18
N ALA A 114 13.27 2.52 -4.66
CA ALA A 114 14.37 1.67 -4.19
C ALA A 114 15.76 2.26 -4.51
N ILE A 115 15.94 2.81 -5.72
CA ILE A 115 17.17 3.49 -6.13
C ILE A 115 17.43 4.72 -5.25
N ILE A 116 16.39 5.56 -5.04
CA ILE A 116 16.49 6.73 -4.16
C ILE A 116 16.84 6.31 -2.73
N SER A 117 16.25 5.23 -2.23
CA SER A 117 16.51 4.70 -0.88
C SER A 117 17.94 4.18 -0.70
N LEU A 118 18.59 3.70 -1.77
CA LEU A 118 20.01 3.32 -1.76
C LEU A 118 20.95 4.53 -1.75
N VAL A 119 20.59 5.60 -2.47
CA VAL A 119 21.39 6.84 -2.54
C VAL A 119 21.26 7.66 -1.25
N THR A 120 20.10 7.62 -0.59
CA THR A 120 19.78 8.47 0.57
C THR A 120 20.80 8.36 1.72
N PRO A 121 21.19 7.17 2.22
CA PRO A 121 22.18 7.06 3.30
C PRO A 121 23.55 7.64 2.94
N ILE A 122 23.96 7.53 1.67
CA ILE A 122 25.25 8.06 1.18
C ILE A 122 25.20 9.60 1.20
N LEU A 123 24.13 10.16 0.62
CA LEU A 123 23.87 11.60 0.64
C LEU A 123 23.83 12.13 2.08
N LEU A 124 23.12 11.42 2.96
CA LEU A 124 22.93 11.80 4.35
C LEU A 124 24.24 11.79 5.13
N LYS A 125 25.06 10.74 5.01
CA LYS A 125 26.37 10.65 5.65
C LYS A 125 27.32 11.76 5.16
N TRP A 126 27.34 12.00 3.85
CA TRP A 126 28.14 13.08 3.26
C TRP A 126 27.69 14.45 3.77
N SER A 127 26.38 14.72 3.73
CA SER A 127 25.83 16.00 4.17
C SER A 127 26.06 16.27 5.65
N LEU A 128 25.92 15.24 6.50
CA LEU A 128 26.19 15.35 7.94
C LEU A 128 27.65 15.67 8.23
N ALA A 129 28.60 15.09 7.48
CA ALA A 129 30.02 15.32 7.69
C ALA A 129 30.46 16.75 7.34
N TYR A 130 29.87 17.37 6.30
CA TYR A 130 30.26 18.70 5.84
C TYR A 130 29.41 19.84 6.42
N TYR A 131 28.10 19.64 6.58
CA TYR A 131 27.14 20.69 6.95
C TYR A 131 26.52 20.49 8.35
N GLY A 132 26.86 19.40 9.04
CA GLY A 132 26.25 19.03 10.32
C GLY A 132 24.75 18.70 10.21
N PHE A 133 24.10 18.45 11.36
CA PHE A 133 22.70 18.05 11.41
C PHE A 133 21.75 19.11 10.83
N ARG A 134 21.86 20.35 11.31
CA ARG A 134 20.94 21.44 10.91
C ARG A 134 21.06 21.75 9.41
N GLY A 135 22.29 21.82 8.88
CA GLY A 135 22.49 22.00 7.44
C GLY A 135 21.97 20.83 6.60
N THR A 136 22.12 19.60 7.10
CA THR A 136 21.56 18.41 6.46
C THR A 136 20.04 18.47 6.34
N MET A 137 19.34 18.91 7.39
CA MET A 137 17.87 19.04 7.36
C MET A 137 17.39 20.08 6.34
N LEU A 138 18.13 21.18 6.15
CA LEU A 138 17.81 22.16 5.10
C LEU A 138 17.98 21.57 3.69
N ILE A 139 19.05 20.81 3.45
CA ILE A 139 19.26 20.11 2.17
C ILE A 139 18.14 19.10 1.91
N LEU A 140 17.76 18.31 2.92
CA LEU A 140 16.64 17.37 2.82
C LEU A 140 15.34 18.08 2.53
N THR A 141 15.07 19.22 3.20
CA THR A 141 13.89 20.05 2.92
C THR A 141 13.84 20.50 1.46
N GLY A 142 14.98 20.93 0.89
CA GLY A 142 15.06 21.30 -0.52
C GLY A 142 14.74 20.14 -1.48
N ILE A 143 15.12 18.91 -1.11
CA ILE A 143 14.78 17.71 -1.87
C ILE A 143 13.28 17.38 -1.73
N THR A 144 12.73 17.45 -0.51
CA THR A 144 11.32 17.12 -0.27
C THR A 144 10.36 18.12 -0.90
N MET A 145 10.76 19.40 -1.05
CA MET A 145 9.99 20.41 -1.77
C MET A 145 9.68 20.03 -3.23
N GLN A 146 10.39 19.06 -3.81
CA GLN A 146 10.02 18.50 -5.12
C GLN A 146 8.62 17.90 -5.14
N ASN A 147 8.06 17.56 -3.98
CA ASN A 147 6.66 17.13 -3.82
C ASN A 147 5.67 18.14 -4.40
N PHE A 148 5.93 19.45 -4.33
CA PHE A 148 5.05 20.45 -4.93
C PHE A 148 4.94 20.30 -6.45
N PHE A 149 6.07 20.04 -7.12
CA PHE A 149 6.08 19.77 -8.56
C PHE A 149 5.31 18.48 -8.89
N SER A 150 5.47 17.43 -8.07
CA SER A 150 4.72 16.19 -8.22
C SER A 150 3.21 16.42 -8.11
N VAL A 151 2.76 17.22 -7.13
CA VAL A 151 1.34 17.54 -6.94
C VAL A 151 0.76 18.35 -8.11
N CYS A 152 1.51 19.30 -8.66
CA CYS A 152 1.11 20.03 -9.86
C CYS A 152 0.89 19.11 -11.07
N LEU A 153 1.65 18.02 -11.15
CA LEU A 153 1.56 17.05 -12.24
C LEU A 153 0.44 16.00 -12.01
N MET A 154 -0.04 15.82 -10.78
CA MET A 154 -1.13 14.90 -10.47
C MET A 154 -2.43 15.38 -11.12
N GLN A 155 -2.87 14.73 -12.20
CA GLN A 155 -4.16 15.01 -12.81
C GLN A 155 -5.19 13.92 -12.48
N PRO A 156 -6.50 14.23 -12.43
CA PRO A 156 -7.51 13.18 -12.32
C PRO A 156 -7.49 12.29 -13.56
N ALA A 157 -7.43 10.97 -13.39
CA ALA A 157 -7.41 10.01 -14.50
C ALA A 157 -8.60 10.20 -15.46
N LYS A 158 -9.76 10.60 -14.92
CA LYS A 158 -11.00 10.87 -15.68
C LYS A 158 -10.81 11.86 -16.84
N TRP A 159 -9.86 12.78 -16.75
CA TRP A 159 -9.57 13.75 -17.82
C TRP A 159 -9.00 13.10 -19.08
N HIS A 160 -8.44 11.91 -18.95
CA HIS A 160 -7.72 11.19 -20.01
C HIS A 160 -8.49 9.99 -20.56
N PHE A 161 -9.73 9.77 -20.11
CA PHE A 161 -10.57 8.68 -20.59
C PHE A 161 -11.01 8.91 -22.04
N LYS A 162 -10.75 7.94 -22.92
CA LYS A 162 -11.27 7.94 -24.27
C LYS A 162 -12.75 7.55 -24.23
N ARG A 163 -13.62 8.41 -24.76
CA ARG A 163 -15.04 8.06 -24.95
C ARG A 163 -15.12 7.03 -26.09
N ILE A 164 -15.60 5.83 -25.79
CA ILE A 164 -15.94 4.83 -26.79
C ILE A 164 -17.44 4.95 -27.01
N GLU A 165 -17.84 5.32 -28.23
CA GLU A 165 -19.25 5.25 -28.63
C GLU A 165 -19.63 3.77 -28.75
N VAL A 166 -20.55 3.31 -27.91
CA VAL A 166 -21.12 1.97 -28.03
C VAL A 166 -22.11 2.01 -29.18
N CYS A 167 -21.79 1.36 -30.31
CA CYS A 167 -22.76 1.18 -31.41
C CYS A 167 -24.05 0.54 -30.86
N SER A 168 -25.17 1.21 -31.10
CA SER A 168 -26.48 1.00 -30.49
C SER A 168 -27.19 -0.30 -30.85
N GLU A 169 -26.61 -1.17 -31.68
CA GLU A 169 -27.28 -2.41 -32.13
C GLU A 169 -27.48 -3.43 -31.00
N ASN A 170 -26.55 -3.51 -30.02
CA ASN A 170 -26.68 -4.46 -28.91
C ASN A 170 -27.63 -3.99 -27.80
N VAL A 171 -27.91 -2.70 -27.71
CA VAL A 171 -28.79 -2.11 -26.66
C VAL A 171 -30.26 -2.25 -27.03
N ILE A 172 -30.59 -2.30 -28.32
CA ILE A 172 -31.97 -2.47 -28.80
C ILE A 172 -32.46 -3.89 -28.48
N SER A 173 -31.64 -4.92 -28.72
CA SER A 173 -31.95 -6.32 -28.38
C SER A 173 -32.17 -6.56 -26.88
N GLU A 174 -31.34 -5.93 -26.03
CA GLU A 174 -31.49 -6.03 -24.56
C GLU A 174 -32.71 -5.24 -24.04
N LYS A 175 -33.01 -4.08 -24.63
CA LYS A 175 -34.21 -3.30 -24.28
C LYS A 175 -35.50 -3.95 -24.76
N GLU A 176 -35.52 -4.54 -25.95
CA GLU A 176 -36.69 -5.26 -26.48
C GLU A 176 -37.00 -6.51 -25.66
N SER A 177 -35.97 -7.24 -25.21
CA SER A 177 -36.15 -8.40 -24.33
C SER A 177 -36.60 -8.04 -22.90
N LEU A 178 -36.23 -6.84 -22.40
CA LEU A 178 -36.71 -6.33 -21.11
C LEU A 178 -38.12 -5.72 -21.19
N MET A 179 -38.50 -5.12 -22.33
CA MET A 179 -39.83 -4.53 -22.54
C MET A 179 -40.90 -5.60 -22.78
N ALA A 180 -40.58 -6.70 -23.48
CA ALA A 180 -41.51 -7.81 -23.71
C ALA A 180 -41.91 -8.57 -22.42
N VAL A 181 -41.15 -8.40 -21.33
CA VAL A 181 -41.45 -9.02 -20.01
C VAL A 181 -42.43 -8.16 -19.20
N ASN A 182 -42.50 -6.85 -19.45
CA ASN A 182 -43.29 -5.91 -18.64
C ASN A 182 -44.69 -5.61 -19.20
N GLU A 183 -45.02 -6.01 -20.42
CA GLU A 183 -46.34 -5.73 -21.04
C GLU A 183 -47.48 -6.66 -20.56
N LYS A 184 -47.30 -7.45 -19.48
CA LYS A 184 -48.34 -8.35 -18.96
C LYS A 184 -49.06 -7.89 -17.70
N GLU A 185 -48.72 -6.74 -17.12
CA GLU A 185 -49.44 -6.24 -15.95
C GLU A 185 -49.89 -4.77 -16.15
N ASP A 186 -51.22 -4.66 -16.05
CA ASP A 186 -52.02 -3.50 -15.65
C ASP A 186 -52.58 -2.52 -16.70
N ASN A 187 -53.92 -2.59 -16.76
CA ASN A 187 -54.91 -1.79 -17.47
C ASN A 187 -55.23 -0.46 -16.75
N GLU A 188 -55.78 0.47 -17.55
CA GLU A 188 -56.74 1.54 -17.22
C GLU A 188 -56.29 2.89 -16.60
N SER A 189 -56.22 3.90 -17.49
CA SER A 189 -57.17 5.05 -17.59
C SER A 189 -56.66 6.52 -17.41
N ASN A 190 -56.98 7.32 -18.44
CA ASN A 190 -57.31 8.77 -18.51
C ASN A 190 -56.22 9.90 -18.56
N VAL A 191 -55.69 10.20 -19.78
CA VAL A 191 -55.92 11.38 -20.70
C VAL A 191 -55.98 12.83 -20.12
N PRO A 192 -55.52 13.94 -20.79
CA PRO A 192 -54.29 14.29 -21.55
C PRO A 192 -53.82 15.80 -21.39
N ASN A 193 -52.92 16.27 -22.28
CA ASN A 193 -52.63 17.68 -22.72
C ASN A 193 -51.65 18.55 -21.88
N LEU A 194 -50.71 19.38 -22.41
CA LEU A 194 -50.27 19.81 -23.76
C LEU A 194 -48.88 20.52 -23.61
N ILE A 195 -47.84 19.98 -24.28
CA ILE A 195 -46.69 20.56 -25.07
C ILE A 195 -45.90 21.85 -24.60
N PRO A 196 -44.72 22.21 -25.19
CA PRO A 196 -43.37 22.00 -24.62
C PRO A 196 -42.51 23.29 -24.58
N LYS A 197 -41.27 23.22 -24.04
CA LYS A 197 -40.03 23.70 -24.71
C LYS A 197 -38.79 23.55 -23.81
N ASP A 198 -37.82 22.84 -24.40
CA ASP A 198 -36.37 23.06 -24.35
C ASP A 198 -35.64 22.85 -23.01
N VAL A 199 -35.35 21.57 -22.72
CA VAL A 199 -34.22 21.15 -21.89
C VAL A 199 -33.21 20.46 -22.81
N GLU A 200 -32.04 21.08 -22.98
CA GLU A 200 -30.90 20.53 -23.70
C GLU A 200 -30.49 19.16 -23.12
N ASN A 201 -30.25 18.24 -24.07
CA ASN A 201 -30.06 16.82 -23.86
C ASN A 201 -28.75 16.49 -23.10
N ALA A 202 -28.87 16.00 -21.87
CA ALA A 202 -27.87 15.12 -21.25
C ALA A 202 -28.35 13.67 -21.36
N THR A 203 -27.51 12.77 -21.86
CA THR A 203 -27.84 11.36 -22.09
C THR A 203 -28.09 10.61 -20.76
N PRO A 204 -28.89 9.53 -20.73
CA PRO A 204 -29.19 8.78 -19.50
C PRO A 204 -27.95 8.24 -18.76
N ALA A 205 -26.84 8.04 -19.49
CA ALA A 205 -25.54 7.63 -18.95
C ALA A 205 -24.83 8.74 -18.14
N GLN A 206 -25.13 10.02 -18.38
CA GLN A 206 -24.62 11.13 -17.56
C GLN A 206 -25.40 11.24 -16.24
N LYS A 207 -26.73 11.04 -16.25
CA LYS A 207 -27.56 11.08 -15.04
C LYS A 207 -27.35 9.89 -14.09
N SER A 208 -26.91 8.74 -14.59
CA SER A 208 -26.64 7.55 -13.78
C SER A 208 -25.24 7.55 -13.14
N TYR A 209 -24.36 8.48 -13.53
CA TYR A 209 -23.03 8.65 -12.92
C TYR A 209 -22.86 10.02 -12.22
N GLU A 210 -23.66 11.04 -12.57
CA GLU A 210 -23.81 12.23 -11.72
C GLU A 210 -24.48 11.90 -10.37
N SER A 211 -25.26 10.81 -10.30
CA SER A 211 -25.82 10.29 -9.04
C SER A 211 -24.84 9.44 -8.21
N SER A 212 -23.64 9.13 -8.73
CA SER A 212 -22.59 8.36 -8.01
C SER A 212 -21.41 9.21 -7.54
N LEU A 213 -21.40 10.52 -7.84
CA LEU A 213 -20.54 11.49 -7.19
C LEU A 213 -21.28 12.05 -5.96
N PRO A 214 -20.68 12.09 -4.75
CA PRO A 214 -21.34 12.72 -3.63
C PRO A 214 -21.50 14.21 -3.94
N GLU A 215 -22.74 14.65 -4.15
CA GLU A 215 -23.12 16.06 -4.06
C GLU A 215 -22.53 16.60 -2.75
N HIS A 216 -21.89 17.78 -2.82
CA HIS A 216 -21.41 18.50 -1.64
C HIS A 216 -22.60 18.97 -0.79
N THR A 217 -23.24 18.04 -0.08
CA THR A 217 -24.29 18.34 0.88
C THR A 217 -23.63 18.80 2.18
N LYS A 218 -23.79 20.09 2.50
CA LYS A 218 -23.46 20.64 3.82
C LYS A 218 -24.30 19.93 4.88
N VAL A 219 -23.71 19.04 5.71
CA VAL A 219 -24.45 18.38 6.80
C VAL A 219 -23.59 18.18 8.07
N ASN A 220 -24.25 18.35 9.22
CA ASN A 220 -23.77 18.37 10.61
C ASN A 220 -22.83 17.22 11.03
N GLY A 221 -21.79 17.60 11.77
CA GLY A 221 -20.41 17.30 11.34
C GLY A 221 -19.51 16.49 12.25
N LEU A 222 -19.96 15.46 12.98
CA LEU A 222 -19.01 14.52 13.63
C LEU A 222 -19.48 13.06 13.63
N LYS A 223 -20.74 12.77 14.00
CA LYS A 223 -21.24 11.38 14.09
C LYS A 223 -21.47 10.72 12.72
N LYS A 224 -21.98 11.50 11.74
CA LYS A 224 -22.05 11.06 10.33
C LYS A 224 -20.68 11.04 9.67
N ILE A 225 -19.74 11.91 10.09
CA ILE A 225 -18.35 11.84 9.63
C ILE A 225 -17.74 10.51 10.08
N PHE A 226 -17.90 10.11 11.35
CA PHE A 226 -17.42 8.81 11.85
C PHE A 226 -18.06 7.60 11.14
N GLN A 227 -19.36 7.66 10.83
CA GLN A 227 -20.04 6.63 10.03
C GLN A 227 -19.65 6.64 8.55
N SER A 228 -19.20 7.78 8.01
CA SER A 228 -18.64 7.90 6.65
C SER A 228 -17.13 7.60 6.59
N ILE A 229 -16.44 7.60 7.74
CA ILE A 229 -15.00 7.38 7.87
C ILE A 229 -14.68 5.90 7.67
N ILE A 230 -15.56 5.01 8.14
CA ILE A 230 -15.34 3.57 8.09
C ILE A 230 -16.35 2.97 7.11
N ASP A 231 -15.91 2.69 5.88
CA ASP A 231 -16.68 1.81 5.01
C ASP A 231 -16.57 0.37 5.55
N ILE A 232 -17.51 0.01 6.42
CA ILE A 232 -17.58 -1.32 7.07
C ILE A 232 -17.60 -2.43 6.02
N SER A 233 -18.12 -2.16 4.81
CA SER A 233 -18.12 -3.13 3.73
C SER A 233 -16.69 -3.47 3.26
N VAL A 234 -15.82 -2.45 3.14
CA VAL A 234 -14.40 -2.62 2.79
C VAL A 234 -13.68 -3.38 3.90
N CYS A 235 -13.88 -2.98 5.16
CA CYS A 235 -13.28 -3.67 6.29
C CYS A 235 -13.67 -5.15 6.32
N LYS A 236 -14.96 -5.46 6.15
CA LYS A 236 -15.44 -6.85 6.12
C LYS A 236 -14.86 -7.62 4.93
N GLN A 237 -14.82 -7.03 3.75
CA GLN A 237 -14.26 -7.64 2.54
C GLN A 237 -12.76 -7.93 2.70
N MET A 238 -12.00 -6.98 3.21
CA MET A 238 -10.57 -7.12 3.47
C MET A 238 -10.25 -8.11 4.60
N ILE A 239 -11.05 -8.15 5.65
CA ILE A 239 -10.89 -9.14 6.73
C ILE A 239 -11.27 -10.54 6.22
N SER A 240 -12.28 -10.65 5.35
CA SER A 240 -12.76 -11.93 4.83
C SER A 240 -11.87 -12.55 3.75
N THR A 241 -10.95 -11.76 3.18
CA THR A 241 -10.03 -12.20 2.11
C THR A 241 -8.58 -12.12 2.58
N GLY A 242 -7.71 -12.94 1.99
CA GLY A 242 -6.27 -12.92 2.29
C GLY A 242 -5.61 -11.59 1.97
N ALA A 243 -6.22 -10.81 1.07
CA ALA A 243 -5.74 -9.50 0.65
C ALA A 243 -5.63 -8.49 1.80
N GLY A 244 -6.45 -8.59 2.84
CA GLY A 244 -6.31 -7.74 4.04
C GLY A 244 -5.33 -8.32 5.04
N ILE A 245 -5.77 -9.30 5.85
CA ILE A 245 -4.98 -9.84 6.97
C ILE A 245 -3.69 -10.52 6.50
N GLY A 246 -3.77 -11.34 5.44
CA GLY A 246 -2.61 -12.08 4.93
C GLY A 246 -1.52 -11.15 4.40
N THR A 247 -1.90 -10.15 3.59
CA THR A 247 -0.95 -9.15 3.06
C THR A 247 -0.34 -8.28 4.15
N SER A 248 -1.16 -7.80 5.10
CA SER A 248 -0.66 -6.96 6.20
C SER A 248 0.26 -7.71 7.15
N LEU A 249 -0.04 -8.97 7.50
CA LEU A 249 0.87 -9.83 8.26
C LEU A 249 2.18 -10.09 7.51
N ALA A 250 2.12 -10.38 6.21
CA ALA A 250 3.31 -10.59 5.39
C ALA A 250 4.20 -9.32 5.35
N LEU A 251 3.61 -8.14 5.13
CA LEU A 251 4.33 -6.86 5.14
C LEU A 251 4.97 -6.59 6.51
N PHE A 252 4.20 -6.75 7.59
CA PHE A 252 4.68 -6.59 8.97
C PHE A 252 5.88 -7.51 9.25
N THR A 253 5.71 -8.82 9.07
CA THR A 253 6.74 -9.80 9.39
C THR A 253 7.97 -9.61 8.51
N ASN A 254 7.81 -9.25 7.24
CA ASN A 254 8.92 -8.95 6.33
C ASN A 254 9.77 -7.77 6.81
N LEU A 255 9.13 -6.69 7.27
CA LEU A 255 9.82 -5.51 7.77
C LEU A 255 10.50 -5.76 9.13
N VAL A 256 9.83 -6.43 10.07
CA VAL A 256 10.44 -6.78 11.38
C VAL A 256 11.63 -7.70 11.19
N TYR A 257 11.52 -8.69 10.30
CA TYR A 257 12.64 -9.58 10.00
C TYR A 257 13.84 -8.79 9.48
N LEU A 258 13.64 -7.88 8.53
CA LEU A 258 14.72 -7.02 8.00
C LEU A 258 15.41 -6.18 9.08
N LEU A 259 14.66 -5.69 10.08
CA LEU A 259 15.21 -4.93 11.20
C LEU A 259 16.09 -5.80 12.13
N PHE A 260 15.78 -7.09 12.25
CA PHE A 260 16.49 -8.00 13.16
C PHE A 260 17.75 -8.62 12.52
N ILE A 261 17.82 -8.76 11.19
CA ILE A 261 18.99 -9.37 10.49
C ILE A 261 20.32 -8.77 10.94
N PRO A 262 20.56 -7.44 10.89
CA PRO A 262 21.86 -6.89 11.24
C PRO A 262 22.23 -7.21 12.69
N GLN A 263 21.26 -7.08 13.60
CA GLN A 263 21.48 -7.33 15.02
C GLN A 263 21.81 -8.80 15.28
N ALA A 264 21.09 -9.72 14.66
CA ALA A 264 21.35 -11.15 14.77
C ALA A 264 22.70 -11.56 14.18
N LEU A 265 23.12 -10.91 13.08
CA LEU A 265 24.44 -11.15 12.50
C LEU A 265 25.57 -10.65 13.41
N TYR A 266 25.38 -9.50 14.07
CA TYR A 266 26.34 -9.02 15.08
C TYR A 266 26.39 -9.93 16.32
N ASP A 267 25.25 -10.48 16.74
CA ASP A 267 25.16 -11.42 17.88
C ASP A 267 25.96 -12.71 17.64
N ILE A 268 26.02 -13.18 16.38
CA ILE A 268 26.89 -14.29 15.96
C ILE A 268 28.32 -13.85 15.58
N ASN A 269 28.76 -12.67 16.04
CA ASN A 269 30.10 -12.11 15.86
C ASN A 269 30.53 -11.88 14.39
N TRP A 270 29.60 -11.51 13.50
CA TRP A 270 30.01 -11.03 12.18
C TRP A 270 30.60 -9.63 12.26
N ASP A 271 31.62 -9.39 11.46
CA ASP A 271 32.24 -8.08 11.32
C ASP A 271 31.32 -7.10 10.58
N GLN A 272 31.51 -5.80 10.84
CA GLN A 272 30.72 -4.73 10.24
C GLN A 272 30.73 -4.76 8.71
N ASN A 273 31.84 -5.16 8.09
CA ASN A 273 31.95 -5.24 6.64
C ASN A 273 31.12 -6.41 6.08
N SER A 274 31.18 -7.59 6.70
CA SER A 274 30.34 -8.74 6.32
C SER A 274 28.84 -8.46 6.50
N VAL A 275 28.45 -7.78 7.59
CA VAL A 275 27.03 -7.39 7.79
C VAL A 275 26.59 -6.38 6.74
N ALA A 276 27.39 -5.35 6.47
CA ALA A 276 27.09 -4.38 5.42
C ALA A 276 27.00 -5.05 4.03
N PHE A 277 27.88 -6.01 3.74
CA PHE A 277 27.85 -6.78 2.51
C PHE A 277 26.57 -7.63 2.39
N ALA A 278 26.17 -8.30 3.47
CA ALA A 278 24.92 -9.09 3.50
C ALA A 278 23.68 -8.22 3.22
N LEU A 279 23.59 -7.04 3.85
CA LEU A 279 22.48 -6.11 3.60
C LEU A 279 22.53 -5.51 2.19
N SER A 280 23.73 -5.31 1.64
CA SER A 280 23.90 -4.89 0.25
C SER A 280 23.40 -5.94 -0.73
N LEU A 281 23.67 -7.23 -0.45
CA LEU A 281 23.14 -8.35 -1.24
C LEU A 281 21.62 -8.49 -1.13
N TYR A 282 21.04 -8.24 0.04
CA TYR A 282 19.59 -8.16 0.21
C TYR A 282 18.98 -7.09 -0.71
N ALA A 283 19.54 -5.88 -0.66
CA ALA A 283 19.07 -4.76 -1.48
C ALA A 283 19.29 -5.01 -2.97
N PHE A 284 20.38 -5.69 -3.34
CA PHE A 284 20.64 -6.12 -4.70
C PHE A 284 19.57 -7.11 -5.19
N GLY A 285 19.23 -8.11 -4.40
CA GLY A 285 18.15 -9.06 -4.71
C GLY A 285 16.79 -8.38 -4.89
N ASP A 286 16.47 -7.40 -4.04
CA ASP A 286 15.27 -6.57 -4.19
C ASP A 286 15.28 -5.79 -5.52
N LEU A 287 16.36 -5.06 -5.82
CA LEU A 287 16.47 -4.25 -7.03
C LEU A 287 16.39 -5.07 -8.32
N VAL A 288 17.12 -6.20 -8.38
CA VAL A 288 17.09 -7.12 -9.54
C VAL A 288 15.67 -7.64 -9.76
N THR A 289 14.97 -8.00 -8.69
CA THR A 289 13.59 -8.49 -8.79
C THR A 289 12.64 -7.40 -9.25
N ARG A 290 12.81 -6.15 -8.82
CA ARG A 290 12.01 -5.03 -9.33
C ARG A 290 12.19 -4.83 -10.82
N MET A 291 13.44 -4.91 -11.30
CA MET A 291 13.75 -4.82 -12.72
C MET A 291 13.18 -5.99 -13.52
N PHE A 292 13.21 -7.19 -12.94
CA PHE A 292 12.56 -8.36 -13.54
C PHE A 292 11.03 -8.18 -13.63
N LEU A 293 10.37 -7.78 -12.54
CA LEU A 293 8.91 -7.52 -12.53
C LEU A 293 8.52 -6.43 -13.53
N LEU A 294 9.34 -5.39 -13.68
CA LEU A 294 9.11 -4.32 -14.65
C LEU A 294 9.19 -4.83 -16.10
N CYS A 295 10.31 -5.47 -16.46
CA CYS A 295 10.57 -5.94 -17.82
C CYS A 295 9.66 -7.09 -18.23
N ALA A 296 9.39 -8.02 -17.32
CA ALA A 296 8.57 -9.19 -17.58
C ALA A 296 7.09 -8.98 -17.23
N SER A 297 6.67 -7.76 -16.88
CA SER A 297 5.28 -7.45 -16.47
C SER A 297 4.18 -8.01 -17.40
N ARG A 298 4.39 -7.97 -18.73
CA ARG A 298 3.43 -8.53 -19.71
C ARG A 298 3.30 -10.05 -19.62
N TRP A 299 4.41 -10.76 -19.41
CA TRP A 299 4.41 -12.22 -19.25
C TRP A 299 3.83 -12.62 -17.89
N LEU A 300 4.19 -11.89 -16.84
CA LEU A 300 3.70 -12.13 -15.47
C LEU A 300 2.19 -11.87 -15.34
N HIS A 301 1.62 -10.97 -16.14
CA HIS A 301 0.18 -10.74 -16.18
C HIS A 301 -0.61 -12.03 -16.48
N ASN A 302 -0.06 -12.94 -17.29
CA ASN A 302 -0.72 -14.20 -17.64
C ASN A 302 -0.69 -15.25 -16.51
N VAL A 303 0.26 -15.13 -15.58
CA VAL A 303 0.44 -16.09 -14.47
C VAL A 303 -0.56 -15.83 -13.34
N GLY A 304 -0.98 -14.57 -13.16
CA GLY A 304 -1.81 -14.11 -12.06
C GLY A 304 -0.97 -13.54 -10.91
N SER A 305 -1.41 -12.40 -10.36
CA SER A 305 -0.71 -11.70 -9.28
C SER A 305 -0.69 -12.50 -7.97
N GLN A 306 -1.76 -13.27 -7.70
CA GLN A 306 -1.88 -14.10 -6.50
C GLN A 306 -0.89 -15.28 -6.53
N GLU A 307 -0.75 -15.94 -7.67
CA GLU A 307 0.24 -17.01 -7.89
C GLU A 307 1.67 -16.50 -7.69
N LEU A 308 2.01 -15.35 -8.28
CA LEU A 308 3.32 -14.72 -8.14
C LEU A 308 3.62 -14.33 -6.69
N TYR A 309 2.62 -13.82 -5.98
CA TYR A 309 2.74 -13.46 -4.58
C TYR A 309 3.01 -14.67 -3.69
N ILE A 310 2.26 -15.78 -3.87
CA ILE A 310 2.50 -17.02 -3.15
C ILE A 310 3.90 -17.57 -3.46
N GLY A 311 4.33 -17.53 -4.73
CA GLY A 311 5.69 -17.91 -5.13
C GLY A 311 6.76 -17.11 -4.38
N GLY A 312 6.61 -15.79 -4.32
CA GLY A 312 7.51 -14.91 -3.56
C GLY A 312 7.51 -15.20 -2.06
N LEU A 313 6.36 -15.51 -1.46
CA LEU A 313 6.27 -15.90 -0.05
C LEU A 313 6.98 -17.23 0.23
N VAL A 314 6.84 -18.22 -0.65
CA VAL A 314 7.50 -19.53 -0.52
C VAL A 314 9.02 -19.38 -0.61
N VAL A 315 9.53 -18.60 -1.58
CA VAL A 315 10.96 -18.27 -1.67
C VAL A 315 11.43 -17.58 -0.39
N GLY A 316 10.62 -16.66 0.15
CA GLY A 316 10.90 -16.00 1.43
C GLY A 316 10.96 -16.95 2.62
N LEU A 317 10.02 -17.89 2.73
CA LEU A 317 10.00 -18.86 3.83
C LEU A 317 11.20 -19.81 3.75
N LEU A 318 11.48 -20.37 2.57
CA LEU A 318 12.61 -21.30 2.38
C LEU A 318 13.96 -20.63 2.64
N SER A 319 14.14 -19.39 2.18
CA SER A 319 15.37 -18.65 2.41
C SER A 319 15.58 -18.31 3.89
N ARG A 320 14.52 -17.95 4.62
CA ARG A 320 14.57 -17.71 6.08
C ARG A 320 14.94 -18.97 6.86
N LEU A 321 14.30 -20.10 6.58
CA LEU A 321 14.63 -21.37 7.22
C LEU A 321 16.07 -21.81 6.88
N GLY A 322 16.49 -21.65 5.62
CA GLY A 322 17.84 -21.97 5.18
C GLY A 322 18.92 -21.15 5.88
N MET A 323 18.64 -19.87 6.18
CA MET A 323 19.54 -18.99 6.92
C MET A 323 19.75 -19.47 8.37
N GLU A 324 18.69 -19.95 9.03
CA GLU A 324 18.75 -20.44 10.41
C GLU A 324 19.41 -21.82 10.53
N TRP A 325 19.16 -22.73 9.57
CA TRP A 325 19.69 -24.09 9.63
C TRP A 325 21.16 -24.20 9.28
N THR A 326 21.71 -23.21 8.58
CA THR A 326 23.06 -23.31 8.03
C THR A 326 24.07 -22.47 8.82
N PRO A 327 25.16 -23.06 9.35
CA PRO A 327 26.24 -22.28 9.98
C PRO A 327 27.20 -21.65 8.94
N ASN A 328 27.20 -22.11 7.69
CA ASN A 328 28.08 -21.63 6.63
C ASN A 328 27.73 -20.19 6.20
N LYS A 329 28.71 -19.28 6.30
CA LYS A 329 28.56 -17.86 5.94
C LYS A 329 28.08 -17.64 4.50
N ILE A 330 28.60 -18.41 3.54
CA ILE A 330 28.25 -18.25 2.12
C ILE A 330 26.77 -18.58 1.90
N VAL A 331 26.30 -19.68 2.50
CA VAL A 331 24.90 -20.10 2.37
C VAL A 331 23.98 -19.06 3.02
N LYS A 332 24.35 -18.49 4.18
CA LYS A 332 23.61 -17.36 4.78
C LYS A 332 23.51 -16.16 3.84
N LEU A 333 24.60 -15.78 3.15
CA LEU A 333 24.59 -14.69 2.17
C LEU A 333 23.65 -14.98 0.98
N VAL A 334 23.66 -16.22 0.47
CA VAL A 334 22.73 -16.65 -0.59
C VAL A 334 21.28 -16.56 -0.11
N CYS A 335 20.98 -17.07 1.09
CA CYS A 335 19.65 -16.97 1.70
C CYS A 335 19.19 -15.50 1.85
N ILE A 336 20.06 -14.62 2.36
CA ILE A 336 19.75 -13.19 2.52
C ILE A 336 19.48 -12.53 1.15
N THR A 337 20.20 -12.91 0.10
CA THR A 337 19.94 -12.42 -1.26
C THR A 337 18.56 -12.86 -1.76
N LEU A 338 18.21 -14.14 -1.58
CA LEU A 338 16.89 -14.68 -1.93
C LEU A 338 15.75 -14.04 -1.11
N MET A 339 16.02 -13.62 0.13
CA MET A 339 15.05 -12.87 0.91
C MET A 339 14.79 -11.48 0.33
N GLY A 340 15.78 -10.83 -0.29
CA GLY A 340 15.60 -9.59 -1.05
C GLY A 340 14.61 -9.76 -2.21
N ILE A 341 14.68 -10.91 -2.91
CA ILE A 341 13.74 -11.26 -3.98
C ILE A 341 12.30 -11.37 -3.42
N SER A 342 12.15 -12.08 -2.29
CA SER A 342 10.86 -12.19 -1.61
C SER A 342 10.33 -10.83 -1.16
N HIS A 343 11.19 -9.98 -0.60
CA HIS A 343 10.84 -8.64 -0.13
C HIS A 343 10.24 -7.77 -1.24
N CYS A 344 10.89 -7.75 -2.41
CA CYS A 344 10.37 -7.05 -3.59
C CYS A 344 8.97 -7.56 -3.96
N THR A 345 8.85 -8.89 -4.08
CA THR A 345 7.60 -9.52 -4.52
C THR A 345 6.44 -9.15 -3.60
N ILE A 346 6.67 -9.17 -2.28
CA ILE A 346 5.67 -8.80 -1.28
C ILE A 346 5.30 -7.32 -1.40
N ASN A 347 6.29 -6.42 -1.42
CA ASN A 347 6.05 -4.99 -1.42
C ASN A 347 5.37 -4.48 -2.69
N VAL A 348 5.64 -5.07 -3.86
CA VAL A 348 5.01 -4.64 -5.12
C VAL A 348 3.62 -5.25 -5.28
N LEU A 349 3.47 -6.56 -5.06
CA LEU A 349 2.22 -7.27 -5.34
C LEU A 349 1.16 -7.09 -4.25
N ALA A 350 1.54 -6.78 -3.00
CA ALA A 350 0.60 -6.49 -1.92
C ALA A 350 -0.48 -5.47 -2.33
N PHE A 351 -0.05 -4.35 -2.91
CA PHE A 351 -0.95 -3.27 -3.32
C PHE A 351 -1.79 -3.61 -4.54
N ILE A 352 -1.31 -4.52 -5.39
CA ILE A 352 -2.06 -5.04 -6.56
C ILE A 352 -3.16 -5.98 -6.09
N LEU A 353 -2.83 -6.91 -5.18
CA LEU A 353 -3.79 -7.86 -4.64
C LEU A 353 -4.94 -7.18 -3.90
N VAL A 354 -4.64 -6.12 -3.15
CA VAL A 354 -5.70 -5.31 -2.55
C VAL A 354 -6.58 -4.71 -3.65
N GLY A 355 -6.00 -4.19 -4.73
CA GLY A 355 -6.74 -3.60 -5.86
C GLY A 355 -7.57 -4.59 -6.69
N GLU A 356 -7.21 -5.87 -6.68
CA GLU A 356 -8.02 -6.94 -7.28
C GLU A 356 -9.13 -7.43 -6.34
N SER A 357 -8.95 -7.28 -5.03
CA SER A 357 -9.90 -7.75 -4.02
C SER A 357 -11.09 -6.82 -3.80
N VAL A 358 -10.99 -5.55 -4.17
CA VAL A 358 -12.03 -4.52 -3.98
C VAL A 358 -12.40 -3.86 -5.30
N SER A 359 -13.57 -3.22 -5.35
CA SER A 359 -13.92 -2.40 -6.51
C SER A 359 -12.97 -1.19 -6.63
N PRO A 360 -12.72 -0.68 -7.85
CA PRO A 360 -11.79 0.44 -8.08
C PRO A 360 -12.11 1.67 -7.21
N GLU A 361 -13.39 1.98 -7.03
CA GLU A 361 -13.86 3.12 -6.21
C GLU A 361 -13.50 2.98 -4.73
N LYS A 362 -13.38 1.74 -4.23
CA LYS A 362 -13.06 1.43 -2.83
C LYS A 362 -11.57 1.21 -2.60
N TYR A 363 -10.75 1.31 -3.65
CA TYR A 363 -9.32 1.00 -3.57
C TYR A 363 -8.57 1.88 -2.58
N THR A 364 -8.85 3.19 -2.57
CA THR A 364 -8.21 4.13 -1.63
C THR A 364 -8.51 3.77 -0.19
N SER A 365 -9.77 3.46 0.13
CA SER A 365 -10.17 2.99 1.47
C SER A 365 -9.47 1.69 1.83
N ALA A 366 -9.33 0.77 0.88
CA ALA A 366 -8.67 -0.51 1.10
C ALA A 366 -7.16 -0.38 1.38
N ILE A 367 -6.45 0.49 0.65
CA ILE A 367 -5.03 0.79 0.94
C ILE A 367 -4.88 1.44 2.32
N GLY A 368 -5.74 2.40 2.65
CA GLY A 368 -5.74 3.02 3.98
C GLY A 368 -5.96 2.00 5.10
N PHE A 369 -6.88 1.05 4.90
CA PHE A 369 -7.13 -0.03 5.85
C PHE A 369 -5.97 -1.05 5.91
N LEU A 370 -5.31 -1.35 4.80
CA LEU A 370 -4.08 -2.17 4.77
C LEU A 370 -3.00 -1.54 5.65
N LEU A 371 -2.73 -0.25 5.48
CA LEU A 371 -1.75 0.48 6.29
C LEU A 371 -2.12 0.51 7.77
N LEU A 372 -3.41 0.66 8.07
CA LEU A 372 -3.90 0.58 9.45
C LEU A 372 -3.60 -0.78 10.07
N LEU A 373 -3.91 -1.88 9.38
CA LEU A 373 -3.64 -3.24 9.87
C LEU A 373 -2.14 -3.48 10.08
N VAL A 374 -1.29 -3.04 9.13
CA VAL A 374 0.17 -3.13 9.30
C VAL A 374 0.62 -2.37 10.54
N GLY A 375 0.13 -1.14 10.75
CA GLY A 375 0.43 -0.34 11.94
C GLY A 375 -0.01 -1.01 13.25
N VAL A 376 -1.21 -1.60 13.27
CA VAL A 376 -1.72 -2.35 14.43
C VAL A 376 -0.84 -3.56 14.73
N PHE A 377 -0.39 -4.31 13.73
CA PHE A 377 0.53 -5.42 13.94
C PHE A 377 1.90 -4.96 14.44
N PHE A 378 2.43 -3.83 13.94
CA PHE A 378 3.65 -3.25 14.49
C PHE A 378 3.53 -2.89 15.96
N LEU A 379 2.39 -2.34 16.39
CA LEU A 379 2.16 -1.99 17.80
C LEU A 379 1.96 -3.19 18.72
N THR A 380 1.33 -4.25 18.23
CA THR A 380 0.93 -5.40 19.04
C THR A 380 1.96 -6.52 18.94
N LEU A 381 2.19 -7.04 17.73
CA LEU A 381 3.08 -8.16 17.47
C LEU A 381 4.56 -7.75 17.48
N GLY A 382 4.89 -6.51 17.14
CA GLY A 382 6.28 -6.01 17.17
C GLY A 382 6.94 -6.16 18.55
N PRO A 383 6.39 -5.52 19.60
CA PRO A 383 6.87 -5.70 20.97
C PRO A 383 6.80 -7.14 21.46
N ALA A 384 5.78 -7.91 21.05
CA ALA A 384 5.66 -9.31 21.43
C ALA A 384 6.83 -10.15 20.89
N VAL A 385 7.21 -9.96 19.63
CA VAL A 385 8.38 -10.64 19.02
C VAL A 385 9.68 -10.16 19.67
N GLY A 386 9.79 -8.88 20.00
CA GLY A 386 10.92 -8.33 20.77
C GLY A 386 11.05 -8.96 22.16
N ALA A 387 9.94 -9.08 22.89
CA ALA A 387 9.90 -9.71 24.20
C ALA A 387 10.29 -11.20 24.15
N VAL A 388 9.88 -11.92 23.10
CA VAL A 388 10.34 -13.31 22.87
C VAL A 388 11.86 -13.36 22.73
N ARG A 389 12.46 -12.44 21.96
CA ARG A 389 13.92 -12.34 21.81
C ARG A 389 14.59 -12.02 23.15
N ASP A 390 14.06 -11.09 23.93
CA ASP A 390 14.66 -10.66 25.19
C ASP A 390 14.58 -11.73 26.28
N ILE A 391 13.49 -12.51 26.34
CA ILE A 391 13.35 -13.64 27.27
C ILE A 391 14.25 -14.80 26.89
N THR A 392 14.32 -15.11 25.60
CA THR A 392 15.09 -16.27 25.10
C THR A 392 16.58 -15.98 24.91
N ASN A 393 16.97 -14.70 24.92
CA ASN A 393 18.30 -14.22 24.52
C ASN A 393 18.79 -14.79 23.18
N SER A 394 17.86 -15.11 22.27
CA SER A 394 18.18 -15.74 21.00
C SER A 394 17.35 -15.15 19.86
N TYR A 395 18.02 -14.60 18.86
CA TYR A 395 17.37 -14.12 17.64
C TYR A 395 16.74 -15.26 16.83
N THR A 396 17.30 -16.47 16.91
CA THR A 396 16.78 -17.66 16.19
C THR A 396 15.35 -17.99 16.59
N VAL A 397 14.99 -17.90 17.88
CA VAL A 397 13.60 -18.17 18.31
C VAL A 397 12.65 -17.12 17.72
N ALA A 398 13.03 -15.84 17.77
CA ALA A 398 12.24 -14.77 17.16
C ALA A 398 12.08 -14.95 15.64
N PHE A 399 13.13 -15.39 14.94
CA PHE A 399 13.07 -15.69 13.51
C PHE A 399 12.18 -16.88 13.18
N TYR A 400 12.14 -17.92 14.02
CA TYR A 400 11.19 -19.02 13.84
C TYR A 400 9.75 -18.59 14.06
N VAL A 401 9.47 -17.72 15.05
CA VAL A 401 8.13 -17.14 15.25
C VAL A 401 7.70 -16.35 14.02
N LEU A 402 8.54 -15.45 13.52
CA LEU A 402 8.29 -14.68 12.30
C LEU A 402 8.09 -15.60 11.08
N SER A 403 8.91 -16.63 10.92
CA SER A 403 8.80 -17.58 9.80
C SER A 403 7.54 -18.43 9.87
N SER A 404 7.09 -18.78 11.08
CA SER A 404 5.83 -19.50 11.31
C SER A 404 4.61 -18.68 10.89
N ILE A 405 4.61 -17.37 11.18
CA ILE A 405 3.56 -16.45 10.70
C ILE A 405 3.51 -16.45 9.17
N PHE A 406 4.66 -16.41 8.50
CA PHE A 406 4.73 -16.53 7.03
C PHE A 406 4.17 -17.85 6.50
N ALA A 407 4.48 -18.97 7.16
CA ALA A 407 3.94 -20.28 6.79
C ALA A 407 2.41 -20.31 6.91
N ILE A 408 1.84 -19.74 7.98
CA ILE A 408 0.39 -19.62 8.16
C ILE A 408 -0.23 -18.78 7.04
N VAL A 409 0.39 -17.66 6.68
CA VAL A 409 -0.07 -16.81 5.57
C VAL A 409 -0.04 -17.56 4.24
N ILE A 410 1.01 -18.32 3.94
CA ILE A 410 1.10 -19.15 2.72
C ILE A 410 -0.02 -20.20 2.70
N LEU A 411 -0.24 -20.90 3.81
CA LEU A 411 -1.32 -21.89 3.92
C LEU A 411 -2.69 -21.25 3.68
N PHE A 412 -2.95 -20.10 4.28
CA PHE A 412 -4.21 -19.38 4.08
C PHE A 412 -4.41 -18.98 2.61
N TRP A 413 -3.39 -18.39 1.97
CA TRP A 413 -3.46 -17.95 0.58
C TRP A 413 -3.59 -19.11 -0.42
N THR A 414 -2.93 -20.24 -0.16
CA THR A 414 -3.04 -21.43 -1.00
C THR A 414 -4.43 -22.06 -0.91
N ILE A 415 -5.03 -22.10 0.29
CA ILE A 415 -6.42 -22.53 0.49
C ILE A 415 -7.38 -21.59 -0.26
N GLU A 416 -7.22 -20.28 -0.12
CA GLU A 416 -8.07 -19.30 -0.83
C GLU A 416 -7.96 -19.43 -2.36
N LEU A 417 -6.73 -19.60 -2.87
CA LEU A 417 -6.49 -19.80 -4.30
C LEU A 417 -7.17 -21.07 -4.81
N TYR A 418 -7.05 -22.17 -4.06
CA TYR A 418 -7.69 -23.43 -4.41
C TYR A 418 -9.22 -23.32 -4.40
N TYR A 419 -9.78 -22.65 -3.39
CA TYR A 419 -11.22 -22.40 -3.30
C TYR A 419 -11.73 -21.59 -4.49
N LYS A 420 -11.05 -20.48 -4.85
CA LYS A 420 -11.41 -19.66 -6.02
C LYS A 420 -11.36 -20.46 -7.33
N LYS A 421 -10.31 -21.24 -7.57
CA LYS A 421 -10.18 -22.09 -8.77
C LYS A 421 -11.26 -23.18 -8.83
N SER A 422 -11.55 -23.82 -7.70
CA SER A 422 -12.61 -24.84 -7.59
C SER A 422 -14.00 -24.26 -7.85
N LYS A 423 -14.31 -23.09 -7.27
CA LYS A 423 -15.57 -22.37 -7.50
C LYS A 423 -15.74 -21.99 -8.98
N HIS A 424 -14.70 -21.42 -9.59
CA HIS A 424 -14.73 -21.03 -11.00
C HIS A 424 -14.94 -22.23 -11.93
N LYS A 425 -14.28 -23.37 -11.66
CA LYS A 425 -14.49 -24.62 -12.41
C LYS A 425 -15.92 -25.14 -12.28
N ARG A 426 -16.52 -25.05 -11.09
CA ARG A 426 -17.93 -25.43 -10.85
C ARG A 426 -18.89 -24.54 -11.64
N GLU A 427 -18.69 -23.21 -11.62
CA GLU A 427 -19.50 -22.24 -12.36
C GLU A 427 -19.39 -22.40 -13.88
N MET A 428 -18.19 -22.68 -14.40
CA MET A 428 -18.04 -23.02 -15.82
C MET A 428 -18.78 -24.32 -16.16
N SER A 429 -18.64 -25.36 -15.33
CA SER A 429 -19.33 -26.63 -15.58
C SER A 429 -20.86 -26.52 -15.53
N SER A 430 -21.41 -25.65 -14.68
CA SER A 430 -22.86 -25.41 -14.63
C SER A 430 -23.35 -24.60 -15.84
N ARG A 431 -22.58 -23.59 -16.29
CA ARG A 431 -22.87 -22.84 -17.53
C ARG A 431 -22.83 -23.76 -18.76
N SER A 432 -21.82 -24.62 -18.89
CA SER A 432 -21.76 -25.59 -19.99
C SER A 432 -22.95 -26.54 -20.00
N ARG A 433 -23.41 -26.99 -18.82
CA ARG A 433 -24.62 -27.83 -18.70
C ARG A 433 -25.89 -27.07 -19.10
N GLN A 434 -26.02 -25.79 -18.74
CA GLN A 434 -27.17 -24.97 -19.13
C GLN A 434 -27.21 -24.68 -20.63
N VAL A 435 -26.05 -24.53 -21.28
CA VAL A 435 -25.97 -24.35 -22.74
C VAL A 435 -26.33 -25.64 -23.48
N ASN A 436 -25.97 -26.81 -22.96
CA ASN A 436 -26.30 -28.10 -23.58
C ASN A 436 -27.77 -28.56 -23.36
N LEU A 437 -28.53 -27.85 -22.52
CA LEU A 437 -29.95 -28.13 -22.22
C LEU A 437 -30.91 -27.21 -22.99
N LYS A 438 -30.38 -26.24 -23.75
CA LYS A 438 -31.11 -25.41 -24.72
C LYS A 438 -30.75 -25.89 -26.12
#